data_AF-A0A9E6ZNL9-F1
#
_entry.id   AF-A0A9E6ZNL9-F1
#
_cell.length_a   1.000
_cell.length_b   1.000
_cell.length_c   1.000
_cell.angle_alpha   90.00
_cell.angle_beta   90.00
_cell.angle_gamma   90.00
#
_symmetry.space_group_name_H-M   'P 1'
#
loop_
_entity.id
_entity.type
_entity.pdbx_description
1 polymer ?
#
loop_
_entity_poly.entity_id
_entity_poly.type
_entity_poly.pdbx_seq_one_letter_code
_entity_poly.pdbx_strand_id
1 'polypeptide(L)' 'MKEKPVKLRLVEVKNGNYKLKYPNLSVPVEMNEHLFQKFLKSKDYYIEGWPVRSHTSTPEKEKIINSSIRKVAAKKV' A
#
# COMPACT_ATOMS: atom_id res chain seq x y z
N MET A 1 -25.43 13.23 8.89
CA MET A 1 -25.26 11.79 9.17
C MET A 1 -23.81 11.44 8.82
N LYS A 2 -23.05 10.77 9.70
CA LYS A 2 -21.70 10.30 9.33
C LYS A 2 -21.87 8.97 8.60
N GLU A 3 -21.82 8.99 7.28
CA GLU A 3 -21.80 7.76 6.48
C GLU A 3 -20.51 7.00 6.80
N LYS A 4 -20.65 5.68 7.01
CA LYS A 4 -19.49 4.83 7.29
C LYS A 4 -18.72 4.61 5.99
N PRO A 5 -17.38 4.68 5.99
CA PRO A 5 -16.59 4.44 4.79
C PRO A 5 -16.86 3.04 4.23
N VAL A 6 -16.90 2.93 2.91
CA VAL A 6 -17.05 1.66 2.21
C VAL A 6 -15.76 0.86 2.36
N LYS A 7 -15.89 -0.33 2.94
CA LYS A 7 -14.77 -1.25 3.14
C LYS A 7 -14.46 -2.01 1.84
N LEU A 8 -13.30 -1.75 1.27
CA LEU A 8 -12.75 -2.43 0.10
C LEU A 8 -11.66 -3.42 0.53
N ARG A 9 -11.50 -4.52 -0.21
CA ARG A 9 -10.41 -5.47 0.01
C ARG A 9 -9.45 -5.44 -1.15
N LEU A 10 -8.16 -5.27 -0.87
CA LEU A 10 -7.13 -5.45 -1.89
C LEU A 10 -6.90 -6.94 -2.13
N VAL A 11 -7.14 -7.36 -3.36
CA VAL A 11 -7.07 -8.78 -3.77
C VAL A 11 -5.78 -9.07 -4.51
N GLU A 12 -5.31 -8.15 -5.35
CA GLU A 12 -4.13 -8.36 -6.18
C GLU A 12 -3.39 -7.04 -6.42
N VAL A 13 -2.05 -7.10 -6.48
CA VAL A 13 -1.18 -6.03 -6.95
C VAL A 13 -0.24 -6.62 -8.00
N LYS A 14 -0.29 -6.11 -9.23
CA LYS A 14 0.52 -6.60 -10.33
C LYS A 14 0.95 -5.44 -11.23
N ASN A 15 2.26 -5.20 -11.34
CA ASN A 15 2.85 -4.20 -12.23
C ASN A 15 2.18 -2.80 -12.18
N GLY A 16 1.80 -2.32 -10.99
CA GLY A 16 1.13 -1.02 -10.84
C GLY A 16 -0.38 -1.03 -11.07
N ASN A 17 -0.96 -2.19 -11.37
CA ASN A 17 -2.41 -2.43 -11.33
C ASN A 17 -2.81 -3.04 -9.99
N TYR A 18 -3.91 -2.54 -9.45
CA TYR A 18 -4.48 -2.92 -8.16
C TYR A 18 -5.88 -3.46 -8.40
N LYS A 19 -6.22 -4.59 -7.79
CA LYS A 19 -7.59 -5.13 -7.82
C LYS A 19 -8.27 -5.01 -6.47
N LEU A 20 -9.32 -4.19 -6.41
CA LEU A 20 -10.13 -4.00 -5.21
C LEU A 20 -11.47 -4.74 -5.31
N LYS A 21 -11.81 -5.51 -4.28
CA LYS A 21 -13.13 -6.13 -4.14
C LYS A 21 -14.03 -5.26 -3.26
N TYR A 22 -15.15 -4.86 -3.83
CA TYR A 22 -16.24 -4.18 -3.12
C TYR A 22 -17.09 -5.22 -2.36
N PRO A 23 -17.74 -4.84 -1.26
CA PRO A 23 -18.51 -5.77 -0.45
C PRO A 23 -19.72 -6.34 -1.20
N ASN A 24 -20.33 -5.52 -2.06
CA ASN A 24 -21.54 -5.88 -2.83
C ASN A 24 -21.24 -6.18 -4.30
N LEU A 25 -19.98 -6.41 -4.66
CA LEU A 25 -19.59 -6.70 -6.04
C LEU A 25 -18.86 -8.04 -6.11
N SER A 26 -19.38 -8.94 -6.95
CA SER A 26 -18.81 -10.27 -7.14
C SER A 26 -17.44 -10.22 -7.82
N VAL A 27 -17.24 -9.28 -8.74
CA VAL A 27 -16.02 -9.14 -9.54
C VAL A 27 -15.12 -8.05 -8.95
N PRO A 28 -13.82 -8.32 -8.72
CA PRO A 28 -12.87 -7.28 -8.34
C PRO A 28 -12.69 -6.22 -9.43
N VAL A 29 -12.59 -4.96 -9.01
CA VAL A 29 -12.34 -3.82 -9.91
C VAL A 29 -10.85 -3.61 -10.03
N GLU A 30 -10.35 -3.63 -11.26
CA GLU A 30 -8.98 -3.26 -11.57
C GLU A 30 -8.84 -1.75 -11.68
N MET A 31 -7.77 -1.21 -11.10
CA MET A 31 -7.45 0.21 -11.14
C MET A 31 -5.94 0.42 -11.21
N ASN A 32 -5.55 1.52 -11.83
CA ASN A 32 -4.16 1.95 -11.85
C ASN A 32 -3.75 2.60 -10.51
N GLU A 33 -2.44 2.78 -10.36
CA GLU A 33 -1.84 3.42 -9.18
C GLU A 33 -2.41 4.80 -8.86
N HIS A 34 -2.58 5.65 -9.88
CA HIS A 34 -3.07 7.01 -9.67
C HIS A 34 -4.47 7.04 -9.04
N LEU A 35 -5.36 6.16 -9.50
CA LEU A 35 -6.70 6.03 -8.93
C LEU A 35 -6.65 5.41 -7.53
N PHE A 36 -5.86 4.36 -7.35
CA PHE A 36 -5.67 3.71 -6.04
C PHE A 36 -5.21 4.71 -4.95
N GLN A 37 -4.28 5.60 -5.28
CA GLN A 37 -3.82 6.67 -4.37
C GLN A 37 -4.93 7.66 -3.98
N LYS A 38 -5.90 7.92 -4.86
CA LYS A 38 -7.07 8.76 -4.53
C LYS A 38 -7.98 8.06 -3.53
N PHE A 39 -8.17 6.74 -3.68
CA PHE A 39 -8.96 5.95 -2.74
C PHE A 39 -8.34 5.94 -1.34
N LEU A 40 -7.00 5.83 -1.24
CA LEU A 40 -6.30 5.89 0.04
C LEU A 40 -6.43 7.24 0.78
N LYS A 41 -6.59 8.34 0.04
CA LYS A 41 -6.74 9.69 0.61
C LYS A 41 -8.19 10.07 0.93
N SER A 42 -9.15 9.33 0.37
CA SER A 42 -10.57 9.61 0.61
C SER A 42 -11.01 9.12 1.99
N LYS A 43 -11.93 9.86 2.61
CA LYS A 43 -12.61 9.45 3.85
C LYS A 43 -13.79 8.51 3.57
N ASP A 44 -14.15 8.32 2.31
CA ASP A 44 -15.32 7.55 1.89
C ASP A 44 -15.00 6.06 1.76
N TYR A 45 -13.72 5.70 1.71
CA TYR A 45 -13.26 4.33 1.47
C TYR A 45 -12.25 3.89 2.52
N TYR A 46 -12.27 2.60 2.85
CA TYR A 46 -11.29 1.96 3.72
C TYR A 46 -10.78 0.69 3.03
N ILE A 47 -9.47 0.61 2.76
CA ILE A 47 -8.87 -0.53 2.06
C ILE A 47 -8.24 -1.49 3.07
N GLU A 48 -8.83 -2.67 3.22
CA GLU A 48 -8.32 -3.79 4.01
C GLU A 48 -7.30 -4.59 3.19
N GLY A 49 -6.19 -4.97 3.83
CA GLY A 49 -5.13 -5.78 3.21
C GLY A 49 -4.04 -4.98 2.49
N TRP A 50 -4.12 -3.64 2.47
CA TRP A 50 -2.95 -2.83 2.14
C TRP A 50 -1.94 -2.95 3.29
N PRO A 51 -0.71 -3.44 3.05
CA PRO A 51 0.32 -3.33 4.06
C PRO A 51 0.50 -1.84 4.29
N VAL A 52 0.10 -1.36 5.47
CA VAL A 52 0.44 -0.03 5.93
C VAL A 52 1.96 -0.05 6.14
N ARG A 53 2.73 -0.01 5.06
CA ARG A 53 4.07 0.57 5.10
C ARG A 53 3.78 2.02 5.41
N SER A 54 3.95 2.37 6.67
CA SER A 54 3.90 3.73 7.19
C SER A 54 4.76 4.61 6.27
N HIS A 55 4.14 5.23 5.28
CA HIS A 55 4.77 6.27 4.45
C HIS A 55 4.85 7.54 5.31
N THR A 56 5.63 7.49 6.38
CA THR A 56 6.49 8.61 6.76
C THR A 56 7.83 8.37 6.10
N SER A 57 7.87 8.52 4.78
CA SER A 57 9.13 8.57 4.05
C SER A 57 8.94 9.43 2.81
N THR A 58 9.05 10.74 3.05
CA THR A 58 9.94 11.62 2.28
C THR A 58 11.09 10.81 1.66
N PRO A 59 11.49 11.06 0.40
CA PRO A 59 12.49 10.26 -0.36
C PRO A 59 13.92 10.19 0.23
N GLU A 60 14.12 10.48 1.52
CA GLU A 60 15.44 10.57 2.15
C GLU A 60 15.83 9.33 2.97
N LYS A 61 14.88 8.46 3.36
CA LYS A 61 15.18 7.33 4.29
C LYS A 61 15.48 5.97 3.65
N GLU A 62 15.39 5.81 2.33
CA GLU A 62 15.87 4.58 1.66
C GLU A 62 17.41 4.46 1.66
N LYS A 63 18.14 5.53 1.98
CA LYS A 63 19.61 5.50 2.06
C LYS A 63 20.16 4.86 3.34
N ILE A 64 19.37 4.79 4.42
CA ILE A 64 19.85 4.32 5.74
C ILE A 64 19.79 2.79 5.86
N ILE A 65 18.79 2.14 5.26
CA ILE A 65 18.64 0.68 5.37
C ILE A 65 19.78 -0.04 4.64
N ASN A 66 20.22 0.49 3.49
CA ASN A 66 21.27 -0.12 2.69
C ASN A 66 22.69 0.12 3.25
N SER A 67 22.89 1.05 4.20
CA SER A 67 24.21 1.30 4.80
C SER A 67 24.51 0.39 6.01
N SER A 68 23.47 -0.15 6.66
CA SER A 68 23.64 -1.01 7.85
C SER A 68 23.98 -2.46 7.51
N ILE A 69 23.65 -2.94 6.31
CA ILE A 69 23.92 -4.33 5.90
C ILE A 69 25.41 -4.57 5.61
N ARG A 70 26.16 -3.54 5.19
CA ARG A 70 27.59 -3.71 4.83
C ARG A 70 28.55 -3.87 6.01
N LYS A 71 28.14 -3.65 7.26
CA LYS A 71 29.05 -3.74 8.43
C LYS A 71 29.17 -5.14 9.06
N VAL A 72 28.28 -6.09 8.73
CA VAL A 72 28.29 -7.42 9.39
C VAL A 72 29.16 -8.45 8.66
N ALA A 73 29.61 -8.16 7.42
CA ALA A 73 30.42 -9.09 6.63
C ALA A 73 31.94 -9.02 6.88
N ALA A 74 32.43 -8.08 7.70
CA ALA A 74 33.87 -7.81 7.83
C ALA A 74 34.48 -8.20 9.20
N LYS A 75 33.94 -9.21 9.88
CA LYS A 75 34.57 -9.75 11.09
C LYS A 75 34.46 -11.26 11.19
N LYS A 76 35.11 -11.94 10.24
CA LYS A 76 35.45 -13.36 10.36
C LYS A 76 36.66 -13.69 9.47
N VAL A 77 37.82 -13.17 9.83
CA VAL A 77 39.15 -13.75 9.55
C VAL A 77 40.03 -13.45 10.75
#